data_AF-A0A7Y4XL32-F1
#
_entry.id   AF-A0A7Y4XL32-F1
#
_cell.length_a   1.000
_cell.length_b   1.000
_cell.length_c   1.000
_cell.angle_alpha   90.00
_cell.angle_beta   90.00
_cell.angle_gamma   90.00
#
_symmetry.space_group_name_H-M   'P 1'
#
loop_
_entity.id
_entity.type
_entity.pdbx_description
1 polymer ?
#
loop_
_entity_poly.entity_id
_entity_poly.type
_entity_poly.pdbx_seq_one_letter_code
_entity_poly.pdbx_strand_id
1 'polypeptide(L)'
;MHPSRLAERWNHKCAYCNRPLDLTLPYKDPYAATCDHFIPRAKGGRRSTTNSVFACKTCNNEKGSVDPRRLLWVWLRIDPRGLMNALLVALDDPTATPPTLKIVVDNTSEDVS
;
A
#
# COMPACT_ATOMS: atom_id res chain seq x y z
N MET A 1 9.29 -17.05 -1.97
CA MET A 1 8.53 -16.88 -3.23
C MET A 1 9.28 -15.86 -4.05
N HIS A 2 9.44 -16.08 -5.35
CA HIS A 2 10.13 -15.13 -6.22
C HIS A 2 9.12 -14.08 -6.74
N PRO A 3 9.48 -12.78 -6.83
CA PRO A 3 8.56 -11.71 -7.22
C PRO A 3 7.87 -11.94 -8.58
N SER A 4 8.58 -12.54 -9.54
CA SER A 4 8.04 -12.83 -10.87
C SER A 4 6.74 -13.64 -10.87
N ARG A 5 6.58 -14.61 -9.94
CA ARG A 5 5.34 -15.41 -9.85
C ARG A 5 4.14 -14.64 -9.27
N LEU A 6 4.40 -13.58 -8.51
CA LEU A 6 3.35 -12.73 -7.96
C LEU A 6 3.00 -11.59 -8.93
N ALA A 7 3.94 -11.17 -9.78
CA ALA A 7 3.74 -10.06 -10.71
C ALA A 7 2.50 -10.27 -11.60
N GLU A 8 2.34 -11.43 -12.22
CA GLU A 8 1.18 -11.73 -13.09
C GLU A 8 -0.16 -11.61 -12.34
N ARG A 9 -0.27 -12.23 -11.15
CA ARG A 9 -1.47 -12.18 -10.31
C ARG A 9 -1.87 -10.75 -9.92
N TRP A 10 -0.88 -9.87 -9.78
CA TRP A 10 -1.06 -8.49 -9.36
C TRP A 10 -0.98 -7.50 -10.52
N ASN A 11 -1.03 -7.98 -11.77
CA ASN A 11 -0.92 -7.16 -12.98
C ASN A 11 0.29 -6.21 -12.94
N HIS A 12 1.42 -6.71 -12.44
CA HIS A 12 2.67 -5.96 -12.23
C HIS A 12 2.51 -4.71 -11.35
N LYS A 13 1.49 -4.61 -10.51
CA LYS A 13 1.25 -3.47 -9.63
C LYS A 13 1.48 -3.80 -8.17
N CYS A 14 2.08 -2.87 -7.43
CA CYS A 14 2.22 -2.97 -5.98
C CYS A 14 0.85 -3.11 -5.32
N ALA A 15 0.68 -4.11 -4.45
CA ALA A 15 -0.54 -4.34 -3.69
C ALA A 15 -0.92 -3.11 -2.81
N TYR A 16 0.10 -2.41 -2.30
CA TYR A 16 -0.09 -1.31 -1.36
C TYR A 16 -0.31 0.03 -2.06
N CYS A 17 0.58 0.46 -2.96
CA CYS A 17 0.48 1.77 -3.61
C CYS A 17 -0.10 1.74 -5.04
N ASN A 18 -0.41 0.56 -5.59
CA ASN A 18 -0.88 0.35 -6.97
C ASN A 18 0.08 0.74 -8.09
N ARG A 19 1.29 1.23 -7.76
CA ARG A 19 2.28 1.61 -8.77
C ARG A 19 2.72 0.39 -9.59
N PRO A 20 2.82 0.51 -10.93
CA PRO A 20 3.47 -0.50 -11.77
C PRO A 20 4.92 -0.69 -11.35
N LEU A 21 5.37 -1.94 -11.19
CA LEU A 21 6.73 -2.26 -10.79
C LEU A 21 7.45 -2.92 -11.95
N ASP A 22 8.63 -2.38 -12.27
CA ASP A 22 9.57 -2.98 -13.19
C ASP A 22 10.43 -4.01 -12.44
N LEU A 23 10.42 -5.26 -12.93
CA LEU A 23 11.16 -6.39 -12.36
C LEU A 23 12.67 -6.30 -12.59
N THR A 24 13.13 -5.39 -13.45
CA THR A 24 14.55 -5.18 -13.76
C THR A 24 15.23 -4.21 -12.79
N LEU A 25 14.45 -3.49 -11.97
CA LEU A 25 14.98 -2.52 -11.00
C LEU A 25 15.90 -3.20 -9.97
N PRO A 26 17.05 -2.59 -9.65
CA PRO A 26 17.96 -3.14 -8.66
C PRO A 26 17.30 -3.12 -7.27
N TYR A 27 17.60 -4.10 -6.41
CA TYR A 27 17.02 -4.19 -5.06
C TYR A 27 17.24 -2.92 -4.18
N LYS A 28 18.21 -2.06 -4.51
CA LYS A 28 18.41 -0.79 -3.80
C LYS A 28 17.31 0.23 -4.11
N ASP A 29 16.68 0.14 -5.27
CA ASP A 29 15.62 1.03 -5.73
C ASP A 29 14.39 0.97 -4.79
N PRO A 30 13.80 2.12 -4.43
CA PRO A 30 12.61 2.17 -3.58
C PRO A 30 11.39 1.45 -4.18
N TYR A 31 11.34 1.33 -5.50
CA TYR A 31 10.29 0.67 -6.28
C TYR A 31 10.67 -0.72 -6.77
N ALA A 32 11.83 -1.26 -6.33
CA ALA A 32 12.19 -2.64 -6.61
C ALA A 32 11.07 -3.60 -6.18
N ALA A 33 10.75 -4.55 -7.06
CA ALA A 33 9.71 -5.54 -6.81
C ALA A 33 10.13 -6.54 -5.72
N THR A 34 9.26 -6.72 -4.73
CA THR A 34 9.47 -7.63 -3.59
C THR A 34 8.24 -8.50 -3.34
N CYS A 35 8.43 -9.56 -2.56
CA CYS A 35 7.35 -10.39 -2.03
C CYS A 35 7.13 -10.05 -0.55
N ASP A 36 5.96 -9.55 -0.20
CA ASP A 36 5.59 -9.35 1.20
C ASP A 36 4.64 -10.45 1.71
N HIS A 37 4.76 -10.79 2.99
CA HIS A 37 3.77 -11.61 3.68
C HIS A 37 2.65 -10.69 4.19
N PHE A 38 1.46 -10.83 3.60
CA PHE A 38 0.31 -10.02 3.93
C PHE A 38 0.05 -9.99 5.44
N ILE A 39 -0.15 -11.16 6.04
CA ILE A 39 -0.06 -11.34 7.49
C ILE A 39 1.40 -11.64 7.82
N PRO A 40 2.08 -10.84 8.67
CA PRO A 40 3.46 -11.10 9.07
C PRO A 40 3.63 -12.48 9.70
N ARG A 41 4.75 -13.14 9.43
CA ARG A 41 5.05 -14.46 10.00
C ARG A 41 5.08 -14.45 11.53
N ALA A 42 5.62 -13.39 12.13
CA ALA A 42 5.63 -13.18 13.58
C ALA A 42 4.22 -13.04 14.20
N LYS A 43 3.18 -12.85 13.39
CA LYS A 43 1.77 -12.72 13.80
C LYS A 43 0.93 -13.92 13.33
N GLY A 44 1.57 -15.04 13.03
CA GLY A 44 0.90 -16.29 12.61
C GLY A 44 0.63 -16.40 11.10
N GLY A 45 1.19 -15.50 10.28
CA GLY A 45 1.07 -15.57 8.83
C GLY A 45 1.73 -16.82 8.23
N ARG A 46 0.97 -17.55 7.40
CA ARG A 46 1.47 -18.75 6.70
C ARG A 46 2.43 -18.38 5.57
N ARG A 47 3.37 -19.28 5.26
CA ARG A 47 4.25 -19.16 4.09
C ARG A 47 3.55 -19.76 2.85
N SER A 48 2.53 -19.08 2.35
CA SER A 48 1.72 -19.51 1.19
C SER A 48 1.63 -18.43 0.12
N THR A 49 1.32 -18.84 -1.12
CA THR A 49 0.96 -17.92 -2.22
C THR A 49 -0.22 -17.03 -1.87
N THR A 50 -1.17 -17.56 -1.08
CA THR A 50 -2.37 -16.84 -0.64
C THR A 50 -2.07 -15.76 0.38
N ASN A 51 -1.01 -15.90 1.19
CA ASN A 51 -0.55 -14.90 2.15
C ASN A 51 0.64 -14.08 1.62
N SER A 52 0.96 -14.17 0.32
CA SER A 52 2.05 -13.42 -0.30
C SER A 52 1.49 -12.40 -1.29
N VAL A 53 2.00 -11.18 -1.26
CA VAL A 53 1.59 -10.09 -2.16
C VAL A 53 2.78 -9.50 -2.88
N PHE A 54 2.52 -8.93 -4.06
CA PHE A 54 3.51 -8.22 -4.85
C PHE A 54 3.61 -6.78 -4.34
N ALA A 55 4.77 -6.35 -3.87
CA ALA A 55 4.92 -5.04 -3.24
C ALA A 55 6.24 -4.38 -3.62
N CYS A 56 6.27 -3.05 -3.74
CA CYS A 56 7.54 -2.34 -3.82
C CYS A 56 8.28 -2.41 -2.48
N LYS A 57 9.60 -2.29 -2.54
CA LYS A 57 10.46 -2.28 -1.35
C LYS A 57 10.04 -1.25 -0.30
N THR A 58 9.70 -0.04 -0.73
CA THR A 58 9.30 1.04 0.18
C THR A 58 8.06 0.67 0.99
N CYS A 59 6.95 0.32 0.32
CA CYS A 59 5.72 -0.06 1.02
C CYS A 59 5.89 -1.32 1.87
N ASN A 60 6.66 -2.30 1.39
CA ASN A 60 6.96 -3.52 2.15
C ASN A 60 7.70 -3.18 3.47
N ASN A 61 8.73 -2.32 3.39
CA ASN A 61 9.48 -1.88 4.56
C ASN A 61 8.61 -1.04 5.52
N GLU A 62 7.80 -0.13 4.99
CA GLU A 62 6.91 0.72 5.77
C GLU A 62 5.84 -0.09 6.51
N LYS A 63 5.24 -1.09 5.84
CA LYS A 63 4.35 -2.05 6.51
C LYS A 63 5.09 -2.82 7.60
N GLY A 64 6.29 -3.32 7.31
CA GLY A 64 7.09 -4.10 8.24
C GLY A 64 6.30 -5.27 8.86
N SER A 65 6.21 -5.28 10.19
CA SER A 65 5.51 -6.32 10.96
C SER A 65 4.09 -5.94 11.41
N VAL A 66 3.54 -4.85 10.85
CA VAL A 66 2.15 -4.46 11.06
C VAL A 66 1.22 -5.55 10.53
N ASP A 67 0.25 -5.95 11.36
CA ASP A 67 -0.83 -6.85 10.96
C ASP A 67 -1.93 -6.04 10.27
N PRO A 68 -2.13 -6.18 8.95
CA PRO A 68 -3.13 -5.39 8.23
C PRO A 68 -4.54 -5.57 8.80
N ARG A 69 -4.85 -6.74 9.39
CA ARG A 69 -6.17 -7.01 9.99
C ARG A 69 -6.50 -6.06 11.14
N ARG A 70 -5.52 -5.34 11.69
CA ARG A 70 -5.70 -4.42 12.81
C ARG A 70 -5.71 -2.94 12.40
N LEU A 71 -5.38 -2.61 11.16
CA LEU A 71 -5.24 -1.23 10.70
C LEU A 71 -5.90 -1.00 9.34
N LEU A 72 -6.98 -0.23 9.35
CA LEU A 72 -7.77 0.09 8.15
C LEU A 72 -6.97 0.85 7.09
N TRP A 73 -6.02 1.72 7.48
CA TRP A 73 -5.25 2.50 6.50
C TRP A 73 -4.38 1.64 5.58
N VAL A 74 -3.89 0.48 6.07
CA VAL A 74 -3.15 -0.50 5.27
C VAL A 74 -4.05 -1.16 4.20
N TRP A 75 -5.35 -1.27 4.48
CA TRP A 75 -6.35 -1.86 3.57
C TRP A 75 -6.99 -0.84 2.63
N LEU A 76 -7.33 0.33 3.15
CA LEU A 76 -8.18 1.32 2.48
C LEU A 76 -7.39 2.48 1.87
N ARG A 77 -6.06 2.50 2.01
CA ARG A 77 -5.19 3.59 1.55
C ARG A 77 -5.65 4.96 2.06
N ILE A 78 -6.14 4.95 3.30
CA ILE A 78 -6.59 6.16 3.98
C ILE A 78 -5.36 6.85 4.54
N ASP A 79 -5.03 8.03 4.03
CA ASP A 79 -4.04 8.90 4.65
C ASP A 79 -4.50 9.23 6.08
N PRO A 80 -3.74 8.84 7.13
CA PRO A 80 -4.12 9.15 8.50
C PRO A 80 -4.27 10.65 8.75
N ARG A 81 -3.46 11.49 8.08
CA ARG A 81 -3.57 12.96 8.19
C ARG A 81 -4.84 13.46 7.51
N GLY A 82 -5.12 13.01 6.29
CA GLY A 82 -6.37 13.28 5.58
C GLY A 82 -7.61 12.83 6.35
N LEU A 83 -7.57 11.66 6.99
CA LEU A 83 -8.65 11.18 7.84
C LEU A 83 -8.83 12.03 9.09
N MET A 84 -7.74 12.38 9.79
CA MET A 84 -7.83 13.23 10.96
C MET A 84 -8.37 14.62 10.60
N ASN A 85 -7.90 15.20 9.50
CA ASN A 85 -8.44 16.47 8.99
C ASN A 85 -9.93 16.35 8.64
N ALA A 86 -10.35 15.26 7.98
CA ALA A 86 -11.75 15.03 7.65
C ALA A 86 -12.63 14.90 8.90
N LEU A 87 -12.14 14.21 9.93
CA LEU A 87 -12.85 14.05 11.20
C LEU A 87 -12.94 15.37 11.96
N LEU A 88 -11.86 16.17 12.00
CA LEU A 88 -11.88 17.49 12.63
C LEU A 88 -12.89 18.42 11.95
N VAL A 89 -12.91 18.46 10.62
CA VAL A 89 -13.89 19.25 9.86
C VAL A 89 -15.32 18.82 10.16
N ALA A 90 -15.59 17.51 10.18
CA ALA A 90 -16.92 16.97 10.45
C ALA A 90 -17.38 17.15 11.91
N LEU A 91 -16.46 17.29 12.86
CA LEU A 91 -16.76 17.58 14.27
C LEU A 91 -17.07 19.06 14.49
N ASP A 92 -16.37 19.97 13.80
CA ASP A 92 -16.61 21.42 13.89
C ASP A 92 -17.90 21.85 13.17
N ASP A 93 -18.22 21.22 12.03
CA ASP A 93 -19.47 21.45 11.30
C ASP A 93 -20.03 20.12 10.76
N PRO A 94 -21.06 19.55 11.41
CA PRO A 94 -21.67 18.29 10.99
C PRO A 94 -22.45 18.39 9.68
N THR A 95 -22.66 19.61 9.15
CA THR A 95 -23.27 19.85 7.84
C THR A 95 -22.25 20.10 6.73
N ALA A 96 -20.98 20.29 7.08
CA ALA A 96 -19.92 20.47 6.11
C ALA A 96 -19.77 19.19 5.27
N THR A 97 -19.66 19.36 3.96
CA THR A 97 -19.24 18.28 3.07
C THR A 97 -17.87 17.80 3.53
N PRO A 98 -17.71 16.54 3.97
CA PRO A 98 -16.42 16.05 4.43
C PRO A 98 -15.42 16.20 3.29
N PRO A 99 -14.17 16.59 3.58
CA PRO A 99 -13.16 16.67 2.54
C PRO A 99 -13.04 15.29 1.91
N THR A 100 -13.05 15.23 0.57
CA THR A 100 -12.94 13.98 -0.15
C THR A 100 -11.74 13.23 0.40
N LEU A 101 -12.02 12.07 1.03
CA LEU A 101 -10.96 11.20 1.50
C LEU A 101 -10.22 10.75 0.25
N LYS A 102 -9.08 11.39 -0.04
CA LYS A 102 -8.25 10.98 -1.16
C LYS A 102 -7.76 9.58 -0.82
N ILE A 103 -8.36 8.58 -1.46
CA ILE A 103 -7.68 7.30 -1.66
C ILE A 103 -6.37 7.70 -2.31
N VAL A 104 -5.25 7.53 -1.60
CA VAL A 104 -3.94 7.90 -2.14
C VAL A 104 -3.67 6.95 -3.30
N VAL A 105 -4.05 7.39 -4.48
CA VAL A 105 -3.49 6.92 -5.75
C VAL A 105 -2.33 7.88 -5.96
N ASP A 106 -1.11 7.44 -5.65
CA ASP A 106 0.07 8.20 -6.04
C ASP A 106 0.13 8.21 -7.58
N ASN A 107 -0.60 9.14 -8.19
CA ASN A 107 -0.33 9.62 -9.52
C ASN A 107 0.94 10.46 -9.42
N THR A 108 2.12 9.85 -9.57
CA THR A 108 3.23 10.61 -10.13
C THR A 108 3.03 10.65 -11.64
N SER A 109 2.15 11.54 -12.06
CA SER A 109 2.25 12.22 -13.36
C SER A 109 2.20 13.70 -13.01
N GLU A 110 3.34 14.21 -12.53
CA GLU A 110 3.64 15.62 -12.76
C GLU A 110 3.70 15.80 -14.28
N ASP A 111 2.97 16.80 -14.75
CA ASP A 111 3.01 17.29 -16.12
C ASP A 111 4.46 17.49 -16.56
N VAL A 112 4.88 16.79 -17.61
CA VAL A 112 6.03 17.19 -18.40
C VAL A 112 5.46 17.89 -19.64
N SER A 113 5.28 19.19 -19.50
CA SER A 113 5.34 20.17 -20.59
C SER A 113 6.79 20.39 -21.02
#